data_AF-A0A5N1J4R1-F1
#
_entry.id   AF-A0A5N1J4R1-F1
#
_cell.length_a   1.000
_cell.length_b   1.000
_cell.length_c   1.000
_cell.angle_alpha   90.00
_cell.angle_beta   90.00
_cell.angle_gamma   90.00
#
_symmetry.space_group_name_H-M   'P 1'
#
loop_
_entity.id
_entity.type
_entity.pdbx_description
1 polymer ?
#
loop_
_entity_poly.entity_id
_entity_poly.type
_entity_poly.pdbx_seq_one_letter_code
_entity_poly.pdbx_strand_id
1 'polypeptide(L)'
;MNKKRYIDYIILKLLEHFPDIADNLKLKSGNNSDIELSSKRGKIKLLIFIVEDENEVTVGFQAGEEQFGWHVHMDMFGAKNIEEMINVAIELVKEIISDQQVIIYTSDFGYFISGTEQQLKELQEEEGVEFYYWSEL
;
A
#
# COMPACT_ATOMS: atom_id res chain seq x y z
N MET A 1 -18.90 5.10 -16.11
CA MET A 1 -18.76 3.66 -15.75
C MET A 1 -19.65 3.41 -14.53
N ASN A 2 -20.27 2.23 -14.37
CA ASN A 2 -21.02 1.93 -13.13
C ASN A 2 -20.02 1.51 -12.03
N LYS A 3 -20.24 1.95 -10.79
CA LYS A 3 -19.53 1.59 -9.56
C LYS A 3 -18.81 0.25 -9.56
N LYS A 4 -19.58 -0.81 -9.80
CA LYS A 4 -19.07 -2.18 -9.80
C LYS A 4 -17.99 -2.40 -10.88
N ARG A 5 -18.17 -1.86 -12.08
CA ARG A 5 -17.19 -1.98 -13.18
C ARG A 5 -15.87 -1.22 -12.90
N TYR A 6 -15.90 -0.19 -12.06
CA TYR A 6 -14.70 0.57 -11.69
C TYR A 6 -13.80 -0.24 -10.76
N ILE A 7 -14.38 -0.75 -9.67
CA ILE A 7 -13.71 -1.62 -8.72
C ILE A 7 -13.23 -2.90 -9.41
N ASP A 8 -14.09 -3.53 -10.22
CA ASP A 8 -13.73 -4.73 -10.98
C ASP A 8 -12.53 -4.48 -11.90
N TYR A 9 -12.45 -3.31 -12.56
CA TYR A 9 -11.33 -2.96 -13.44
C TYR A 9 -10.00 -2.87 -12.69
N ILE A 10 -9.98 -2.21 -11.53
CA ILE A 10 -8.77 -2.05 -10.72
C ILE A 10 -8.33 -3.39 -10.14
N ILE A 11 -9.28 -4.18 -9.62
CA ILE A 11 -9.00 -5.52 -9.09
C ILE A 11 -8.41 -6.40 -10.18
N LEU A 12 -8.98 -6.41 -11.39
CA LEU A 12 -8.44 -7.20 -12.50
C LEU A 12 -6.99 -6.82 -12.81
N LYS A 13 -6.67 -5.52 -12.84
CA LYS A 13 -5.30 -5.05 -13.05
C LYS A 13 -4.34 -5.49 -11.95
N LEU A 14 -4.78 -5.44 -10.70
CA LEU A 14 -3.96 -5.90 -9.57
C LEU A 14 -3.74 -7.42 -9.61
N LEU A 15 -4.77 -8.20 -9.94
CA LEU A 15 -4.67 -9.66 -10.08
C LEU A 15 -3.80 -10.11 -11.27
N GLU A 16 -3.72 -9.31 -12.35
CA GLU A 16 -2.78 -9.57 -13.45
C GLU A 16 -1.32 -9.52 -13.00
N HIS A 17 -0.99 -8.67 -12.02
CA HIS A 17 0.37 -8.50 -11.51
C HIS A 17 0.66 -9.31 -10.24
N PHE A 18 -0.36 -9.56 -9.44
CA PHE A 18 -0.25 -10.22 -8.15
C PHE A 18 -1.35 -11.28 -8.00
N PRO A 19 -1.25 -12.41 -8.72
CA PRO A 19 -2.31 -13.43 -8.72
C PRO A 19 -2.60 -13.98 -7.32
N ASP A 20 -1.58 -14.05 -6.45
CA ASP A 20 -1.68 -14.55 -5.08
C ASP A 20 -2.49 -13.63 -4.14
N ILE A 21 -2.82 -12.41 -4.59
CA ILE A 21 -3.74 -11.51 -3.88
C ILE A 21 -5.17 -12.05 -3.88
N ALA A 22 -5.54 -12.86 -4.89
CA ALA A 22 -6.92 -13.34 -5.05
C ALA A 22 -7.47 -14.00 -3.78
N ASP A 23 -6.63 -14.74 -3.06
CA ASP A 23 -6.99 -15.45 -1.83
C ASP A 23 -7.18 -14.51 -0.61
N ASN A 24 -6.64 -13.29 -0.69
CA ASN A 24 -6.67 -12.29 0.39
C ASN A 24 -7.53 -11.06 0.05
N LEU A 25 -8.17 -11.04 -1.11
CA LEU A 25 -9.08 -10.00 -1.54
C LEU A 25 -10.33 -9.97 -0.64
N LYS A 26 -10.54 -8.85 0.07
CA LYS A 26 -11.74 -8.64 0.89
C LYS A 26 -12.54 -7.47 0.38
N LEU A 27 -13.63 -7.79 -0.32
CA LEU A 27 -14.62 -6.79 -0.67
C LEU A 27 -15.44 -6.45 0.56
N LYS A 28 -15.13 -5.31 1.20
CA LYS A 28 -15.99 -4.77 2.26
C LYS A 28 -17.26 -4.20 1.65
N SER A 29 -18.37 -4.30 2.38
CA SER A 29 -19.63 -3.68 2.00
C SER A 29 -19.53 -2.15 2.12
N GLY A 30 -19.53 -1.43 0.99
CA GLY A 30 -19.44 0.04 0.94
C GLY A 30 -18.95 0.54 -0.42
N ASN A 31 -18.56 1.82 -0.47
CA ASN A 31 -17.90 2.44 -1.64
C ASN A 31 -16.41 2.07 -1.77
N ASN A 32 -15.88 1.27 -0.84
CA ASN A 32 -14.46 1.00 -0.70
C ASN A 32 -14.20 -0.49 -0.86
N SER A 33 -13.15 -0.84 -1.61
CA SER A 33 -12.60 -2.19 -1.66
C SER A 33 -11.21 -2.20 -1.07
N ASP A 34 -10.95 -3.18 -0.21
CA ASP A 34 -9.69 -3.33 0.50
C ASP A 34 -9.02 -4.60 -0.02
N ILE A 35 -7.84 -4.43 -0.59
CA ILE A 35 -7.01 -5.57 -0.96
C ILE A 35 -5.98 -5.74 0.14
N GLU A 36 -6.00 -6.87 0.86
CA GLU A 36 -5.04 -7.15 1.91
C GLU A 36 -3.94 -8.08 1.41
N LEU A 37 -2.69 -7.75 1.73
CA LEU A 37 -1.53 -8.60 1.54
C LEU A 37 -0.78 -8.72 2.85
N SER A 38 -0.69 -9.91 3.44
CA SER A 38 0.10 -10.10 4.67
C SER A 38 1.59 -10.22 4.36
N SER A 39 2.42 -9.59 5.20
CA SER A 39 3.86 -9.83 5.21
C SER A 39 4.16 -11.28 5.55
N LYS A 40 5.36 -11.75 5.21
CA LYS A 40 5.71 -13.18 5.29
C LYS A 40 5.60 -13.75 6.71
N ARG A 41 5.86 -12.93 7.72
CA ARG A 41 5.71 -13.25 9.15
C ARG A 41 4.45 -12.64 9.77
N GLY A 42 3.62 -11.97 8.96
CA GLY A 42 2.31 -11.46 9.34
C GLY A 42 2.32 -10.27 10.28
N LYS A 43 3.45 -9.57 10.45
CA LYS A 43 3.51 -8.38 11.31
C LYS A 43 2.70 -7.21 10.75
N ILE A 44 2.67 -7.05 9.43
CA ILE A 44 1.93 -5.98 8.76
C ILE A 44 1.14 -6.51 7.57
N LYS A 45 0.12 -5.75 7.19
CA LYS A 45 -0.64 -5.92 5.96
C LYS A 45 -0.44 -4.72 5.07
N LEU A 46 -0.17 -4.97 3.80
CA LEU A 46 -0.28 -3.96 2.76
C LEU A 46 -1.74 -3.91 2.31
N LEU A 47 -2.28 -2.70 2.26
CA LEU A 47 -3.66 -2.45 1.87
C LEU A 47 -3.71 -1.58 0.64
N ILE A 48 -4.55 -1.95 -0.32
CA ILE A 48 -4.90 -1.08 -1.47
C ILE A 48 -6.37 -0.72 -1.33
N PHE A 49 -6.63 0.57 -1.20
CA PHE A 49 -7.97 1.14 -1.09
C PHE A 49 -8.34 1.86 -2.35
N ILE A 50 -9.61 1.71 -2.69
CA ILE A 50 -10.19 2.30 -3.88
C ILE A 50 -11.42 3.08 -3.42
N VAL A 51 -11.38 4.40 -3.52
CA VAL A 51 -12.51 5.26 -3.18
C VAL A 51 -13.12 5.79 -4.48
N GLU A 52 -14.25 5.19 -4.86
CA GLU A 52 -14.84 5.44 -6.17
C GLU A 52 -15.36 6.88 -6.35
N ASP A 53 -16.02 7.43 -5.32
CA ASP A 53 -16.59 8.78 -5.39
C ASP A 53 -15.50 9.87 -5.54
N GLU A 54 -14.26 9.53 -5.19
CA GLU A 54 -13.08 10.40 -5.25
C GLU A 54 -12.13 10.05 -6.41
N ASN A 55 -12.44 8.97 -7.16
CA ASN A 55 -11.57 8.37 -8.18
C ASN A 55 -10.14 8.13 -7.67
N GLU A 56 -10.03 7.61 -6.46
CA GLU A 56 -8.78 7.55 -5.74
C GLU A 56 -8.30 6.12 -5.50
N VAL A 57 -6.99 5.94 -5.61
CA VAL A 57 -6.29 4.75 -5.15
C VAL A 57 -5.33 5.16 -4.04
N THR A 58 -5.37 4.43 -2.94
CA THR A 58 -4.52 4.64 -1.77
C THR A 58 -3.81 3.33 -1.45
N VAL A 59 -2.52 3.40 -1.12
CA VAL A 59 -1.74 2.24 -0.64
C VAL A 59 -1.31 2.54 0.79
N GLY A 60 -1.31 1.55 1.67
CA GLY A 60 -0.87 1.76 3.05
C GLY A 60 -0.58 0.50 3.83
N PHE A 61 -0.17 0.68 5.08
CA PHE A 61 0.13 -0.39 6.01
C PHE A 61 -0.86 -0.44 7.17
N GLN A 62 -1.17 -1.66 7.58
CA GLN A 62 -1.90 -1.95 8.81
C GLN A 62 -1.09 -2.93 9.65
N ALA A 63 -0.88 -2.58 10.93
CA ALA A 63 -0.30 -3.47 11.93
C ALA A 63 -1.37 -3.77 13.00
N GLY A 64 -1.58 -5.05 13.33
CA GLY A 64 -2.62 -5.46 14.30
C GLY A 64 -4.05 -5.26 13.79
N GLU A 65 -4.98 -4.93 14.71
CA GLU A 65 -6.41 -4.70 14.42
C GLU A 65 -6.76 -3.21 14.21
N GLU A 66 -5.81 -2.29 14.36
CA GLU A 66 -6.06 -0.84 14.24
C GLU A 66 -6.20 -0.38 12.78
N GLN A 67 -6.74 0.84 12.58
CA GLN A 67 -6.76 1.51 11.28
C GLN A 67 -5.32 1.79 10.79
N PHE A 68 -5.19 2.13 9.49
CA PHE A 68 -3.91 2.43 8.84
C PHE A 68 -2.93 3.20 9.73
N GLY A 69 -1.77 2.61 9.98
CA GLY A 69 -0.66 3.34 10.60
C GLY A 69 -0.07 4.36 9.62
N TRP A 70 -0.03 3.98 8.33
CA TRP A 70 0.44 4.83 7.25
C TRP A 70 -0.33 4.54 5.96
N HIS A 71 -0.59 5.58 5.18
CA HIS A 71 -1.15 5.45 3.84
C HIS A 71 -0.75 6.65 2.98
N VAL A 72 -0.86 6.45 1.67
CA VAL A 72 -0.45 7.39 0.64
C VAL A 72 -1.46 7.32 -0.49
N HIS A 73 -1.85 8.49 -0.98
CA HIS A 73 -2.71 8.68 -2.13
C HIS A 73 -1.85 8.73 -3.40
N MET A 74 -2.22 7.99 -4.45
CA MET A 74 -1.35 7.82 -5.62
C MET A 74 -1.17 9.11 -6.46
N ASP A 75 -2.04 10.10 -6.27
CA ASP A 75 -1.86 11.44 -6.85
C ASP A 75 -0.65 12.19 -6.26
N MET A 76 -0.30 11.92 -5.00
CA MET A 76 0.92 12.44 -4.36
C MET A 76 2.20 11.94 -5.04
N PHE A 77 2.11 10.83 -5.76
CA PHE A 77 3.18 10.27 -6.59
C PHE A 77 3.10 10.74 -8.05
N GLY A 78 2.28 11.76 -8.33
CA GLY A 78 2.20 12.43 -9.63
C GLY A 78 1.19 11.84 -10.60
N ALA A 79 0.39 10.85 -10.18
CA ALA A 79 -0.70 10.31 -10.99
C ALA A 79 -1.82 11.34 -11.19
N LYS A 80 -2.30 11.51 -12.42
CA LYS A 80 -3.30 12.53 -12.79
C LYS A 80 -4.65 11.94 -13.17
N ASN A 81 -4.68 10.64 -13.39
CA ASN A 81 -5.86 9.90 -13.76
C ASN A 81 -5.79 8.49 -13.18
N ILE A 82 -6.91 7.77 -13.28
CA ILE A 82 -7.04 6.46 -12.66
C ILE A 82 -6.05 5.42 -13.21
N GLU A 83 -5.75 5.44 -14.51
CA GLU A 83 -4.83 4.47 -15.11
C GLU A 83 -3.42 4.69 -14.56
N GLU A 84 -3.01 5.95 -14.43
CA GLU A 84 -1.75 6.33 -13.78
C GLU A 84 -1.75 5.95 -12.30
N MET A 85 -2.84 6.19 -11.57
CA MET A 85 -2.94 5.83 -10.14
C MET A 85 -2.80 4.32 -9.92
N ILE A 86 -3.44 3.51 -10.77
CA ILE A 86 -3.32 2.05 -10.71
C ILE A 86 -1.88 1.62 -11.01
N ASN A 87 -1.27 2.18 -12.05
CA ASN A 87 0.10 1.83 -12.42
C ASN A 87 1.10 2.20 -11.31
N VAL A 88 0.96 3.40 -10.72
CA VAL A 88 1.79 3.85 -9.60
C VAL A 88 1.57 2.96 -8.37
N ALA A 89 0.33 2.59 -8.06
CA ALA A 89 0.05 1.66 -6.97
C ALA A 89 0.70 0.30 -7.21
N ILE A 90 0.57 -0.25 -8.43
CA ILE A 90 1.18 -1.52 -8.79
C ILE A 90 2.70 -1.47 -8.62
N GLU A 91 3.36 -0.42 -9.13
CA GLU A 91 4.81 -0.28 -9.00
C GLU A 91 5.23 -0.15 -7.54
N LEU A 92 4.56 0.69 -6.74
CA LEU A 92 4.84 0.80 -5.31
C LEU A 92 4.67 -0.54 -4.57
N VAL A 93 3.60 -1.28 -4.86
CA VAL A 93 3.39 -2.61 -4.26
C VAL A 93 4.48 -3.59 -4.70
N LYS A 94 4.89 -3.59 -5.97
CA LYS A 94 6.02 -4.41 -6.44
C LYS A 94 7.29 -4.07 -5.69
N GLU A 95 7.63 -2.79 -5.56
CA GLU A 95 8.82 -2.34 -4.86
C GLU A 95 8.82 -2.81 -3.40
N ILE A 96 7.66 -2.73 -2.73
CA ILE A 96 7.50 -3.21 -1.35
C ILE A 96 7.70 -4.72 -1.27
N ILE A 97 6.92 -5.52 -2.02
CA ILE A 97 6.94 -6.99 -1.85
C ILE A 97 8.22 -7.64 -2.39
N SER A 98 8.99 -6.93 -3.22
CA SER A 98 10.28 -7.38 -3.75
C SER A 98 11.49 -6.88 -2.96
N ASP A 99 11.28 -6.32 -1.77
CA ASP A 99 12.31 -5.78 -0.89
C ASP A 99 13.15 -4.65 -1.53
N GLN A 100 12.60 -3.94 -2.51
CA GLN A 100 13.23 -2.74 -3.09
C GLN A 100 12.89 -1.48 -2.29
N GLN A 101 11.76 -1.50 -1.59
CA GLN A 101 11.34 -0.42 -0.72
C GLN A 101 11.64 -0.75 0.75
N VAL A 102 12.36 0.16 1.42
CA VAL A 102 12.59 0.09 2.87
C VAL A 102 11.34 0.56 3.61
N ILE A 103 10.92 -0.22 4.59
CA ILE A 103 9.84 0.06 5.52
C ILE A 103 10.46 0.50 6.84
N ILE A 104 10.00 1.63 7.36
CA ILE A 104 10.53 2.27 8.56
C ILE A 104 9.51 2.08 9.68
N TYR A 105 9.99 1.75 10.87
CA TYR A 105 9.17 1.70 12.08
C TYR A 105 9.73 2.64 13.14
N THR A 106 8.83 3.40 13.77
CA THR A 106 9.10 4.12 15.02
C THR A 106 7.97 3.89 16.01
N SER A 107 8.25 4.03 17.31
CA SER A 107 7.20 3.90 18.34
C SER A 107 6.08 4.92 18.19
N ASP A 108 6.40 6.08 17.63
CA ASP A 108 5.50 7.24 17.58
C ASP A 108 4.62 7.24 16.33
N PHE A 109 5.11 6.68 15.22
CA PHE A 109 4.42 6.71 13.91
C PHE A 109 4.06 5.32 13.36
N GLY A 110 4.53 4.24 13.98
CA GLY A 110 4.34 2.90 13.45
C GLY A 110 5.12 2.69 12.14
N TYR A 111 4.57 1.87 11.25
CA TYR A 111 5.22 1.49 9.98
C TYR A 111 4.89 2.45 8.84
N PHE A 112 5.90 2.95 8.12
CA PHE A 112 5.75 3.85 6.97
C PHE A 112 6.88 3.69 5.95
N ILE A 113 6.80 4.42 4.84
CA ILE A 113 7.87 4.51 3.81
C ILE A 113 8.40 5.95 3.75
N SER A 114 9.70 6.13 3.57
CA SER A 114 10.31 7.44 3.35
C SER A 114 9.89 8.03 2.00
N GLY A 115 9.54 9.31 1.97
CA GLY A 115 9.20 10.01 0.72
C GLY A 115 10.41 10.38 -0.14
N THR A 116 11.63 10.36 0.41
CA THR A 116 12.88 10.64 -0.35
C THR A 116 14.08 9.86 0.20
N GLU A 117 15.10 9.63 -0.63
CA GLU A 117 16.38 9.06 -0.18
C GLU A 117 17.08 9.94 0.86
N GLN A 118 16.92 11.26 0.77
CA GLN A 118 17.50 12.18 1.75
C GLN A 118 16.86 11.96 3.13
N GLN A 119 15.53 11.91 3.19
CA GLN A 119 14.80 11.61 4.42
C GLN A 119 15.22 10.25 4.99
N LEU A 120 15.41 9.24 4.13
CA LEU A 120 15.89 7.92 4.58
C LEU A 120 17.27 8.01 5.25
N LYS A 121 18.21 8.77 4.68
CA LYS A 121 19.55 8.97 5.27
C LYS A 121 19.50 9.70 6.61
N GLU A 122 18.64 10.72 6.72
CA GLU A 122 18.43 11.46 7.97
C GLU A 122 17.89 10.52 9.07
N LEU A 123 16.91 9.68 8.74
CA LEU A 123 16.33 8.71 9.68
C LEU A 123 17.31 7.62 10.11
N GLN A 124 18.29 7.26 9.27
CA GLN A 124 19.30 6.24 9.61
C GLN A 124 20.24 6.66 10.74
N GLU A 125 20.34 7.96 11.02
CA GLU A 125 21.15 8.49 12.11
C GLU A 125 20.35 8.65 13.43
N GLU A 126 19.02 8.43 13.40
CA GLU A 126 18.15 8.59 14.56
C GLU A 126 18.10 7.32 15.43
N GLU A 127 18.25 7.49 16.75
CA GLU A 127 18.07 6.41 17.71
C GLU A 127 16.59 6.00 17.82
N GLY A 128 16.33 4.69 17.89
CA GLY A 128 14.98 4.16 18.05
C GLY A 128 14.19 4.02 16.73
N VAL A 129 14.82 4.29 15.59
CA VAL A 129 14.27 3.99 14.26
C VAL A 129 14.70 2.60 13.83
N GLU A 130 13.73 1.79 13.40
CA GLU A 130 13.97 0.45 12.88
C GLU A 130 13.68 0.39 11.39
N PHE A 131 14.49 -0.38 10.65
CA PHE A 131 14.38 -0.52 9.20
C PHE A 131 14.14 -1.98 8.86
N TYR A 132 13.19 -2.19 7.95
CA TYR A 132 12.70 -3.50 7.57
C TYR A 132 12.49 -3.58 6.07
N TYR A 133 12.71 -4.78 5.53
CA TYR A 133 12.17 -5.19 4.24
C TYR A 133 10.91 -6.03 4.43
N TRP A 134 10.09 -6.11 3.40
CA TRP A 134 8.81 -6.83 3.46
C TRP A 134 8.97 -8.30 3.86
N SER A 135 10.02 -8.96 3.38
CA SER A 135 10.30 -10.36 3.70
C SER A 135 10.74 -10.61 5.16
N GLU A 136 11.10 -9.57 5.89
CA GLU A 136 11.52 -9.62 7.31
C GLU A 136 10.36 -9.41 8.28
N LEU A 137 9.25 -8.85 7.77
CA LEU A 137 8.01 -8.57 8.48
C LEU A 137 6.99 -9.70 8.33
#